data_AF-A0A3M2MAF2-F1
#
_entry.id   AF-A0A3M2MAF2-F1
#
_cell.length_a   1.000
_cell.length_b   1.000
_cell.length_c   1.000
_cell.angle_alpha   90.00
_cell.angle_beta   90.00
_cell.angle_gamma   90.00
#
_symmetry.space_group_name_H-M   'P 1'
#
loop_
_entity.id
_entity.type
_entity.pdbx_description
1 polymer ?
#
loop_
_entity_poly.entity_id
_entity_poly.type
_entity_poly.pdbx_seq_one_letter_code
_entity_poly.pdbx_strand_id
1 'polypeptide(L)'
;MGASVRPLGENAVLGVLLVGALGLAAGCGSVEARSAAPVRPPSVRGTDRFTVVGTGDFLLHSVLIEQAAADSRKGGGYDFMPMLAQLKPVIGQADLAVCHIETPLGSRSGPFSGYPVFDSPPQIVKAIRRLGYDTCSTASNHAIDQGERGVRRTLDALDRAGIGHAGTARSRREAERIDLRDVKGVKVAHFAYTYGTNGIPKPSGAPWLVNDTLKPARILADAARAKSAGAEVVVVSLHWGEEYRHGPTGEQRRLARRLLHSDDIDLILGDHVHVVQPFERINGKWVAYGMGNQVANPSANIGATHEGLVARFTFSRDVRGRWRARPSFVPTFVRPGPPIRLRTLTANSSAQGVVDDTKRVVRSLGYDVPIAPDDVIRPPSAGPQALRNGEPSQVTSLSKR
;
A
#
# COMPACT_ATOMS: atom_id res chain seq x y z
N MET A 1 -1.70 47.76 -44.76
CA MET A 1 -2.24 47.21 -46.02
C MET A 1 -3.25 46.14 -45.63
N GLY A 2 -4.51 46.53 -45.38
CA GLY A 2 -5.68 46.24 -46.24
C GLY A 2 -6.42 45.01 -45.66
N ALA A 3 -7.43 45.11 -44.79
CA ALA A 3 -8.78 45.70 -44.85
C ALA A 3 -9.82 44.90 -45.66
N SER A 4 -11.06 44.88 -45.11
CA SER A 4 -12.36 44.47 -45.67
C SER A 4 -12.80 43.02 -45.38
N VAL A 5 -13.79 42.72 -44.51
CA VAL A 5 -15.22 43.10 -44.35
C VAL A 5 -16.20 42.16 -45.11
N ARG A 6 -17.15 41.63 -44.33
CA ARG A 6 -18.41 40.85 -44.56
C ARG A 6 -19.30 41.41 -45.71
N PRO A 7 -20.33 40.71 -46.28
CA PRO A 7 -21.57 40.36 -45.55
C PRO A 7 -22.46 39.18 -46.05
N LEU A 8 -23.61 39.10 -45.36
CA LEU A 8 -24.75 38.19 -45.31
C LEU A 8 -25.50 37.95 -46.65
N GLY A 9 -26.28 36.87 -46.67
CA GLY A 9 -27.39 36.67 -47.61
C GLY A 9 -28.49 35.80 -47.00
N GLU A 10 -29.61 36.42 -46.63
CA GLU A 10 -30.90 35.79 -46.36
C GLU A 10 -31.52 35.31 -47.68
N ASN A 11 -32.34 34.25 -47.64
CA ASN A 11 -33.49 34.12 -48.53
C ASN A 11 -34.54 33.19 -47.91
N ALA A 12 -35.68 33.79 -47.61
CA ALA A 12 -36.93 33.13 -47.28
C ALA A 12 -37.61 32.61 -48.56
N VAL A 13 -38.28 31.45 -48.48
CA VAL A 13 -39.37 31.12 -49.40
C VAL A 13 -40.57 30.65 -48.59
N LEU A 14 -41.63 31.42 -48.75
CA LEU A 14 -42.99 31.25 -48.26
C LEU A 14 -43.72 30.25 -49.18
N GLY A 15 -44.44 29.28 -48.60
CA GLY A 15 -45.36 28.41 -49.34
C GLY A 15 -46.60 28.15 -48.48
N VAL A 16 -47.75 28.62 -48.96
CA VAL A 16 -49.02 28.74 -48.22
C VAL A 16 -50.09 27.81 -48.81
N LEU A 17 -50.92 27.25 -47.92
CA LEU A 17 -52.30 26.73 -48.06
C LEU A 17 -52.56 25.40 -48.79
N LEU A 18 -53.14 24.43 -48.07
CA LEU A 18 -54.57 24.13 -48.24
C LEU A 18 -55.19 23.37 -47.06
N VAL A 19 -56.42 23.79 -46.77
CA VAL A 19 -57.30 23.45 -45.66
C VAL A 19 -58.00 22.11 -45.91
N GLY A 20 -58.10 21.28 -44.86
CA GLY A 20 -59.00 20.13 -44.81
C GLY A 20 -59.57 19.99 -43.40
N ALA A 21 -60.74 20.57 -43.18
CA ALA A 21 -61.51 20.41 -41.95
C ALA A 21 -62.40 19.17 -42.04
N LEU A 22 -62.20 18.20 -41.14
CA LEU A 22 -63.25 17.27 -40.72
C LEU A 22 -63.26 17.24 -39.19
N GLY A 23 -64.35 17.73 -38.61
CA GLY A 23 -64.64 17.54 -37.19
C GLY A 23 -65.27 16.18 -36.95
N LEU A 24 -65.05 15.61 -35.75
CA LEU A 24 -66.10 15.11 -34.86
C LEU A 24 -65.51 14.50 -33.58
N ALA A 25 -66.29 14.72 -32.51
CA ALA A 25 -66.37 13.98 -31.24
C ALA A 25 -65.26 14.19 -30.20
N ALA A 26 -65.56 15.10 -29.26
CA ALA A 26 -64.96 15.14 -27.93
C ALA A 26 -65.31 13.86 -27.16
N GLY A 27 -64.28 13.08 -26.81
CA GLY A 27 -64.33 12.06 -25.78
C GLY A 27 -63.42 12.48 -24.63
N CYS A 28 -64.00 12.88 -23.49
CA CYS A 28 -63.27 13.07 -22.24
C CYS A 28 -62.77 11.71 -21.74
N GLY A 29 -61.53 11.35 -22.09
CA GLY A 29 -60.78 10.28 -21.46
C GLY A 29 -59.82 10.88 -20.44
N SER A 30 -60.04 10.62 -19.15
CA SER A 30 -59.11 10.93 -18.07
C SER A 30 -57.76 10.22 -18.32
N VAL A 31 -56.72 10.99 -18.61
CA VAL A 31 -55.35 10.49 -18.65
C VAL A 31 -54.89 10.28 -17.21
N GLU A 32 -54.94 9.05 -16.72
CA GLU A 32 -54.26 8.68 -15.48
C GLU A 32 -52.77 8.94 -15.63
N ALA A 33 -52.27 9.91 -14.87
CA ALA A 33 -50.86 10.15 -14.71
C ALA A 33 -50.23 8.91 -14.06
N ARG A 34 -49.57 8.07 -14.87
CA ARG A 34 -48.70 7.01 -14.36
C ARG A 34 -47.58 7.66 -13.54
N SER A 35 -47.70 7.57 -12.23
CA SER A 35 -46.65 7.91 -11.27
C SER A 35 -45.36 7.21 -11.68
N ALA A 36 -44.34 8.00 -12.03
CA ALA A 36 -43.01 7.48 -12.30
C ALA A 36 -42.49 6.81 -11.02
N ALA A 37 -42.19 5.50 -11.12
CA ALA A 37 -41.58 4.77 -10.02
C ALA A 37 -40.29 5.48 -9.58
N PRO A 38 -40.03 5.60 -8.27
CA PRO A 38 -38.83 6.26 -7.78
C PRO A 38 -37.59 5.55 -8.34
N VAL A 39 -36.74 6.32 -9.02
CA VAL A 39 -35.44 5.85 -9.51
C VAL A 39 -34.65 5.40 -8.28
N ARG A 40 -34.47 4.09 -8.12
CA ARG A 40 -33.61 3.52 -7.08
C ARG A 40 -32.22 4.13 -7.28
N PRO A 41 -31.61 4.77 -6.27
CA PRO A 41 -30.23 5.20 -6.38
C PRO A 41 -29.37 3.97 -6.75
N PRO A 42 -28.32 4.14 -7.56
CA PRO A 42 -27.45 3.04 -7.92
C PRO A 42 -27.01 2.34 -6.63
N SER A 43 -27.31 1.05 -6.51
CA SER A 43 -26.83 0.24 -5.39
C SER A 43 -25.33 0.42 -5.31
N VAL A 44 -24.83 1.02 -4.23
CA VAL A 44 -23.40 1.15 -3.99
C VAL A 44 -22.84 -0.27 -3.91
N ARG A 45 -22.24 -0.75 -5.00
CA ARG A 45 -21.52 -2.04 -5.00
C ARG A 45 -20.16 -1.78 -4.39
N GLY A 46 -20.06 -1.91 -3.07
CA GLY A 46 -18.80 -1.80 -2.34
C GLY A 46 -19.04 -1.79 -0.83
N THR A 47 -18.04 -2.19 -0.05
CA THR A 47 -18.08 -1.99 1.41
C THR A 47 -18.09 -0.50 1.76
N ASP A 48 -18.70 -0.12 2.89
CA ASP A 48 -18.58 1.23 3.45
C ASP A 48 -17.34 1.40 4.33
N ARG A 49 -16.60 0.31 4.57
CA ARG A 49 -15.41 0.29 5.40
C ARG A 49 -14.39 -0.75 4.94
N PHE A 50 -13.12 -0.37 4.85
CA PHE A 50 -12.01 -1.28 4.62
C PHE A 50 -10.75 -0.80 5.34
N THR A 51 -9.73 -1.65 5.39
CA THR A 51 -8.48 -1.37 6.11
C THR A 51 -7.27 -1.44 5.18
N VAL A 52 -6.40 -0.45 5.30
CA VAL A 52 -5.09 -0.42 4.64
C VAL A 52 -4.03 -0.54 5.72
N VAL A 53 -3.05 -1.43 5.55
CA VAL A 53 -1.83 -1.44 6.35
C VAL A 53 -0.62 -1.15 5.48
N GLY A 54 0.32 -0.38 6.03
CA GLY A 54 1.63 -0.12 5.46
C GLY A 54 2.72 -0.54 6.44
N THR A 55 3.85 -1.00 5.92
CA THR A 55 5.01 -1.39 6.73
C THR A 55 6.29 -0.79 6.21
N GLY A 56 7.26 -0.64 7.12
CA GLY A 56 8.58 -0.12 6.84
C GLY A 56 9.48 -0.97 5.94
N ASP A 57 10.77 -0.64 5.98
CA ASP A 57 11.76 -1.16 5.02
C ASP A 57 12.05 -2.66 5.19
N PHE A 58 11.97 -3.43 4.08
CA PHE A 58 12.64 -4.71 3.94
C PHE A 58 14.07 -4.49 3.42
N LEU A 59 15.01 -4.25 4.35
CA LEU A 59 16.40 -3.92 4.09
C LEU A 59 17.35 -5.03 4.59
N LEU A 60 17.61 -6.01 3.71
CA LEU A 60 18.26 -7.26 4.08
C LEU A 60 19.79 -7.15 4.19
N HIS A 61 20.25 -6.66 5.34
CA HIS A 61 21.65 -6.74 5.75
C HIS A 61 22.12 -8.21 5.85
N SER A 62 23.42 -8.47 5.67
CA SER A 62 23.99 -9.82 5.60
C SER A 62 23.59 -10.72 6.77
N VAL A 63 23.52 -10.19 7.99
CA VAL A 63 23.11 -10.95 9.18
C VAL A 63 21.68 -11.51 9.09
N LEU A 64 20.78 -10.82 8.38
CA LEU A 64 19.40 -11.26 8.16
C LEU A 64 19.34 -12.37 7.11
N ILE A 65 20.22 -12.27 6.10
CA ILE A 65 20.40 -13.30 5.06
C ILE A 65 20.97 -14.58 5.71
N GLU A 66 21.98 -14.44 6.57
CA GLU A 66 22.56 -15.53 7.36
C GLU A 66 21.54 -16.17 8.30
N GLN A 67 20.74 -15.37 9.00
CA GLN A 67 19.66 -15.88 9.85
C GLN A 67 18.64 -16.67 9.03
N ALA A 68 18.23 -16.17 7.86
CA ALA A 68 17.30 -16.88 6.98
C ALA A 68 17.90 -18.19 6.43
N ALA A 69 19.22 -18.23 6.20
CA ALA A 69 19.92 -19.45 5.84
C ALA A 69 19.90 -20.47 6.99
N ALA A 70 20.18 -20.02 8.22
CA ALA A 70 20.12 -20.87 9.42
C ALA A 70 18.70 -21.40 9.70
N ASP A 71 17.67 -20.61 9.40
CA ASP A 71 16.26 -21.00 9.56
C ASP A 71 15.77 -22.01 8.48
N SER A 72 16.56 -22.22 7.41
CA SER A 72 16.20 -23.14 6.33
C SER A 72 16.41 -24.60 6.73
N ARG A 73 15.32 -25.28 7.13
CA ARG A 73 15.26 -26.67 7.61
C ARG A 73 15.91 -27.74 6.72
N LYS A 74 16.20 -27.45 5.44
CA LYS A 74 16.71 -28.43 4.45
C LYS A 74 18.17 -28.22 4.03
N GLY A 75 18.85 -27.20 4.57
CA GLY A 75 20.18 -26.79 4.09
C GLY A 75 20.14 -26.18 2.69
N GLY A 76 21.06 -25.25 2.38
CA GLY A 76 21.23 -24.68 1.04
C GLY A 76 20.11 -23.75 0.53
N GLY A 77 19.29 -23.18 1.41
CA GLY A 77 18.23 -22.23 1.04
C GLY A 77 18.01 -21.16 2.11
N TYR A 78 17.04 -20.26 1.89
CA TYR A 78 16.73 -19.15 2.79
C TYR A 78 15.24 -19.19 3.17
N ASP A 79 14.92 -19.21 4.47
CA ASP A 79 13.55 -19.11 4.99
C ASP A 79 13.41 -17.90 5.92
N PHE A 80 12.77 -16.84 5.42
CA PHE A 80 12.51 -15.61 6.18
C PHE A 80 11.25 -15.69 7.06
N MET A 81 10.41 -16.72 6.90
CA MET A 81 9.16 -16.77 7.66
C MET A 81 9.33 -16.89 9.17
N PRO A 82 10.26 -17.71 9.71
CA PRO A 82 10.49 -17.77 11.15
C PRO A 82 10.85 -16.41 11.76
N MET A 83 11.61 -15.59 11.04
CA MET A 83 11.98 -14.23 11.45
C MET A 83 10.76 -13.29 11.51
N LEU A 84 9.83 -13.41 10.55
CA LEU A 84 8.73 -12.47 10.35
C LEU A 84 7.37 -12.97 10.84
N ALA A 85 7.30 -14.17 11.43
CA ALA A 85 6.06 -14.89 11.69
C ALA A 85 5.00 -14.10 12.47
N GLN A 86 5.41 -13.22 13.40
CA GLN A 86 4.48 -12.43 14.22
C GLN A 86 3.74 -11.34 13.43
N LEU A 87 4.17 -10.98 12.22
CA LEU A 87 3.41 -10.07 11.36
C LEU A 87 2.16 -10.73 10.78
N LYS A 88 2.11 -12.08 10.74
CA LYS A 88 1.06 -12.79 10.01
C LYS A 88 -0.36 -12.39 10.43
N PRO A 89 -0.69 -12.26 11.72
CA PRO A 89 -2.04 -11.84 12.11
C PRO A 89 -2.35 -10.40 11.74
N VAL A 90 -1.38 -9.48 11.90
CA VAL A 90 -1.61 -8.05 11.64
C VAL A 90 -1.77 -7.80 10.15
N ILE A 91 -0.90 -8.38 9.33
CA ILE A 91 -0.89 -8.21 7.87
C ILE A 91 -2.04 -9.00 7.23
N GLY A 92 -2.25 -10.25 7.63
CA GLY A 92 -3.26 -11.12 7.04
C GLY A 92 -4.71 -10.75 7.36
N GLN A 93 -4.95 -9.86 8.31
CA GLN A 93 -6.29 -9.33 8.65
C GLN A 93 -6.62 -8.01 7.95
N ALA A 94 -5.66 -7.39 7.26
CA ALA A 94 -5.91 -6.17 6.50
C ALA A 94 -6.64 -6.48 5.18
N ASP A 95 -7.43 -5.53 4.70
CA ASP A 95 -8.10 -5.66 3.40
C ASP A 95 -7.15 -5.32 2.24
N LEU A 96 -6.18 -4.45 2.51
CA LEU A 96 -5.05 -4.14 1.64
C LEU A 96 -3.79 -3.99 2.47
N ALA A 97 -2.77 -4.81 2.19
CA ALA A 97 -1.46 -4.70 2.83
C ALA A 97 -0.36 -4.27 1.84
N VAL A 98 0.29 -3.15 2.15
CA VAL A 98 1.37 -2.52 1.36
C VAL A 98 2.71 -2.74 2.06
N CYS A 99 3.65 -3.36 1.36
CA CYS A 99 5.01 -3.61 1.80
C CYS A 99 6.01 -2.62 1.16
N HIS A 100 7.23 -2.47 1.68
CA HIS A 100 8.31 -1.75 1.00
C HIS A 100 9.53 -2.65 0.77
N ILE A 101 9.78 -3.02 -0.49
CA ILE A 101 11.02 -3.71 -0.86
C ILE A 101 12.04 -2.66 -1.28
N GLU A 102 12.95 -2.35 -0.37
CA GLU A 102 13.97 -1.32 -0.59
C GLU A 102 15.10 -1.82 -1.51
N THR A 103 15.41 -3.10 -1.48
CA THR A 103 16.59 -3.66 -2.15
C THR A 103 16.23 -4.58 -3.31
N PRO A 104 17.01 -4.58 -4.41
CA PRO A 104 16.74 -5.43 -5.55
C PRO A 104 17.01 -6.90 -5.21
N LEU A 105 16.26 -7.79 -5.87
CA LEU A 105 16.40 -9.22 -5.67
C LEU A 105 17.44 -9.84 -6.60
N GLY A 106 18.21 -10.77 -6.05
CA GLY A 106 19.26 -11.50 -6.74
C GLY A 106 18.80 -12.71 -7.51
N SER A 107 19.79 -13.41 -8.05
CA SER A 107 19.58 -14.73 -8.64
C SER A 107 19.09 -15.71 -7.56
N ARG A 108 18.47 -16.83 -7.94
CA ARG A 108 17.93 -17.80 -6.97
C ARG A 108 18.98 -18.34 -5.99
N SER A 109 20.23 -18.47 -6.43
CA SER A 109 21.35 -19.05 -5.68
C SER A 109 22.40 -18.02 -5.26
N GLY A 110 22.14 -16.73 -5.49
CA GLY A 110 23.10 -15.66 -5.19
C GLY A 110 24.24 -15.55 -6.23
N PRO A 111 25.44 -15.08 -5.81
CA PRO A 111 25.76 -14.64 -4.45
C PRO A 111 24.85 -13.50 -3.99
N PHE A 112 24.64 -13.39 -2.69
CA PHE A 112 23.85 -12.30 -2.09
C PHE A 112 24.77 -11.38 -1.30
N SER A 113 24.41 -10.10 -1.25
CA SER A 113 25.17 -9.08 -0.52
C SER A 113 24.24 -8.17 0.26
N GLY A 114 24.68 -7.74 1.43
CA GLY A 114 24.10 -6.61 2.16
C GLY A 114 24.70 -5.28 1.72
N TYR A 115 24.66 -4.30 2.62
CA TYR A 115 25.25 -2.97 2.43
C TYR A 115 26.73 -3.03 2.01
N PRO A 116 27.23 -2.11 1.15
CA PRO A 116 26.56 -0.94 0.58
C PRO A 116 25.81 -1.17 -0.74
N VAL A 117 26.01 -2.31 -1.39
CA VAL A 117 25.38 -2.64 -2.67
C VAL A 117 24.62 -3.94 -2.50
N PHE A 118 23.31 -3.83 -2.33
CA PHE A 118 22.47 -4.95 -1.93
C PHE A 118 22.15 -5.86 -3.12
N ASP A 119 22.17 -7.17 -2.85
CA ASP A 119 21.59 -8.20 -3.73
C ASP A 119 20.81 -9.19 -2.85
N SER A 120 19.50 -8.97 -2.72
CA SER A 120 18.67 -9.63 -1.71
C SER A 120 18.18 -11.02 -2.16
N PRO A 121 18.11 -12.04 -1.27
CA PRO A 121 17.59 -13.35 -1.65
C PRO A 121 16.12 -13.29 -2.07
N PRO A 122 15.76 -13.76 -3.29
CA PRO A 122 14.37 -13.67 -3.78
C PRO A 122 13.35 -14.47 -2.95
N GLN A 123 13.82 -15.36 -2.07
CA GLN A 123 13.01 -16.14 -1.14
C GLN A 123 12.23 -15.26 -0.14
N ILE A 124 12.65 -14.00 0.10
CA ILE A 124 11.88 -13.05 0.91
C ILE A 124 10.46 -12.85 0.37
N VAL A 125 10.26 -12.90 -0.95
CA VAL A 125 8.95 -12.74 -1.58
C VAL A 125 7.99 -13.86 -1.16
N LYS A 126 8.49 -15.07 -0.91
CA LYS A 126 7.68 -16.17 -0.38
C LYS A 126 7.17 -15.84 1.03
N ALA A 127 7.99 -15.20 1.86
CA ALA A 127 7.57 -14.76 3.19
C ALA A 127 6.54 -13.61 3.08
N ILE A 128 6.81 -12.60 2.25
CA ILE A 128 5.89 -11.49 1.97
C ILE A 128 4.51 -12.01 1.55
N ARG A 129 4.45 -12.94 0.58
CA ARG A 129 3.19 -13.56 0.15
C ARG A 129 2.50 -14.32 1.28
N ARG A 130 3.26 -15.11 2.05
CA ARG A 130 2.71 -15.90 3.16
C ARG A 130 2.20 -15.03 4.29
N LEU A 131 2.78 -13.86 4.54
CA LEU A 131 2.29 -12.87 5.51
C LEU A 131 0.94 -12.29 5.08
N GLY A 132 0.76 -12.08 3.78
CA GLY A 132 -0.50 -11.61 3.21
C GLY A 132 -0.41 -10.23 2.58
N TYR A 133 0.79 -9.75 2.23
CA TYR A 133 0.92 -8.51 1.48
C TYR A 133 0.31 -8.64 0.07
N ASP A 134 -0.31 -7.56 -0.37
CA ASP A 134 -1.04 -7.45 -1.63
C ASP A 134 -0.26 -6.72 -2.71
N THR A 135 0.54 -5.73 -2.30
CA THR A 135 1.39 -4.92 -3.18
C THR A 135 2.62 -4.44 -2.41
N CYS A 136 3.68 -4.11 -3.14
CA CYS A 136 4.88 -3.53 -2.57
C CYS A 136 5.34 -2.28 -3.32
N SER A 137 5.77 -1.26 -2.60
CA SER A 137 6.55 -0.17 -3.17
C SER A 137 7.99 -0.68 -3.41
N THR A 138 8.59 -0.23 -4.50
CA THR A 138 9.94 -0.65 -4.94
C THR A 138 10.83 0.52 -5.33
N ALA A 139 10.30 1.75 -5.31
CA ALA A 139 11.10 2.95 -5.49
C ALA A 139 11.85 3.26 -4.19
N SER A 140 13.17 3.18 -4.24
CA SER A 140 14.09 3.47 -3.13
C SER A 140 15.41 3.96 -3.69
N ASN A 141 16.26 4.49 -2.81
CA ASN A 141 17.65 4.79 -3.13
C ASN A 141 18.47 3.55 -3.54
N HIS A 142 18.11 2.36 -3.06
CA HIS A 142 18.75 1.09 -3.40
C HIS A 142 18.13 0.33 -4.59
N ALA A 143 17.04 0.83 -5.18
CA ALA A 143 16.25 0.09 -6.18
C ALA A 143 17.05 -0.42 -7.39
N ILE A 144 18.18 0.22 -7.71
CA ILE A 144 19.04 -0.11 -8.85
C ILE A 144 20.48 -0.48 -8.46
N ASP A 145 20.72 -0.93 -7.22
CA ASP A 145 22.03 -1.45 -6.80
C ASP A 145 22.54 -2.55 -7.75
N GLN A 146 21.64 -3.36 -8.31
CA GLN A 146 21.92 -4.41 -9.29
C GLN A 146 21.52 -4.02 -10.72
N GLY A 147 21.37 -2.71 -10.96
CA GLY A 147 20.93 -2.11 -12.21
C GLY A 147 19.58 -2.63 -12.70
N GLU A 148 19.35 -2.52 -14.02
CA GLU A 148 18.10 -2.94 -14.66
C GLU A 148 17.80 -4.44 -14.46
N ARG A 149 18.84 -5.29 -14.38
CA ARG A 149 18.66 -6.73 -14.16
C ARG A 149 18.09 -7.01 -12.76
N GLY A 150 18.53 -6.27 -11.75
CA GLY A 150 17.96 -6.31 -10.40
C GLY A 150 16.48 -5.97 -10.39
N VAL A 151 16.12 -4.82 -10.98
CA VAL A 151 14.72 -4.38 -11.10
C VAL A 151 13.86 -5.45 -11.77
N ARG A 152 14.31 -6.00 -12.92
CA ARG A 152 13.58 -7.06 -13.62
C ARG A 152 13.36 -8.29 -12.73
N ARG A 153 14.41 -8.78 -12.04
CA ARG A 153 14.29 -9.93 -11.13
C ARG A 153 13.33 -9.66 -9.97
N THR A 154 13.38 -8.46 -9.38
CA THR A 154 12.47 -8.05 -8.30
C THR A 154 11.02 -8.12 -8.75
N LEU A 155 10.68 -7.43 -9.83
CA LEU A 155 9.31 -7.37 -10.32
C LEU A 155 8.84 -8.76 -10.80
N ASP A 156 9.71 -9.55 -11.43
CA ASP A 156 9.35 -10.90 -11.89
C ASP A 156 9.03 -11.83 -10.71
N ALA A 157 9.73 -11.66 -9.59
CA ALA A 157 9.44 -12.42 -8.38
C ALA A 157 8.10 -12.02 -7.75
N LEU A 158 7.80 -10.72 -7.73
CA LEU A 158 6.52 -10.19 -7.22
C LEU A 158 5.34 -10.66 -8.09
N ASP A 159 5.45 -10.53 -9.41
CA ASP A 159 4.42 -10.98 -10.36
C ASP A 159 4.15 -12.49 -10.22
N ARG A 160 5.21 -13.32 -10.15
CA ARG A 160 5.06 -14.77 -9.93
C ARG A 160 4.39 -15.12 -8.60
N ALA A 161 4.52 -14.26 -7.59
CA ALA A 161 3.88 -14.44 -6.29
C ALA A 161 2.46 -13.86 -6.22
N GLY A 162 2.01 -13.17 -7.28
CA GLY A 162 0.72 -12.46 -7.31
C GLY A 162 0.70 -11.23 -6.40
N ILE A 163 1.85 -10.59 -6.19
CA ILE A 163 1.98 -9.36 -5.41
C ILE A 163 2.12 -8.20 -6.39
N GLY A 164 1.26 -7.18 -6.25
CA GLY A 164 1.34 -5.95 -7.02
C GLY A 164 2.63 -5.17 -6.74
N HIS A 165 2.97 -4.23 -7.60
CA HIS A 165 4.16 -3.42 -7.39
C HIS A 165 4.04 -2.01 -7.96
N ALA A 166 4.62 -1.04 -7.27
CA ALA A 166 4.70 0.35 -7.71
C ALA A 166 6.12 0.92 -7.50
N GLY A 167 6.53 1.84 -8.39
CA GLY A 167 7.75 2.65 -8.23
C GLY A 167 8.94 2.28 -9.13
N THR A 168 8.97 1.05 -9.67
CA THR A 168 9.94 0.63 -10.68
C THR A 168 9.25 -0.05 -11.85
N ALA A 169 9.91 -0.09 -13.01
CA ALA A 169 9.32 -0.66 -14.23
C ALA A 169 10.36 -1.21 -15.20
N ARG A 170 10.00 -2.29 -15.91
CA ARG A 170 10.85 -2.95 -16.92
C ARG A 170 10.75 -2.28 -18.29
N SER A 171 9.74 -1.43 -18.49
CA SER A 171 9.44 -0.75 -19.74
C SER A 171 8.67 0.54 -19.49
N ARG A 172 8.69 1.47 -20.46
CA ARG A 172 7.89 2.69 -20.42
C ARG A 172 6.39 2.41 -20.23
N ARG A 173 5.86 1.44 -20.97
CA ARG A 173 4.44 1.05 -20.88
C ARG A 173 4.08 0.56 -19.48
N GLU A 174 4.99 -0.18 -18.85
CA GLU A 174 4.78 -0.63 -17.47
C GLU A 174 4.84 0.53 -16.47
N ALA A 175 5.72 1.50 -16.66
CA ALA A 175 5.77 2.70 -15.80
C ALA A 175 4.52 3.58 -15.91
N GLU A 176 3.75 3.44 -16.98
CA GLU A 176 2.46 4.14 -17.17
C GLU A 176 1.28 3.36 -16.56
N ARG A 177 1.47 2.06 -16.25
CA ARG A 177 0.46 1.19 -15.63
C ARG A 177 0.18 1.65 -14.19
N ILE A 178 -1.10 1.65 -13.84
CA ILE A 178 -1.57 1.98 -12.49
C ILE A 178 -1.70 0.67 -11.74
N ASP A 179 -1.03 0.55 -10.59
CA ASP A 179 -1.32 -0.55 -9.65
C ASP A 179 -2.67 -0.26 -8.98
N LEU A 180 -3.74 -0.75 -9.62
CA LEU A 180 -5.13 -0.54 -9.22
C LEU A 180 -5.71 -1.85 -8.68
N ARG A 181 -6.05 -1.87 -7.39
CA ARG A 181 -6.49 -3.06 -6.67
C ARG A 181 -7.97 -2.94 -6.30
N ASP A 182 -8.73 -4.01 -6.48
CA ASP A 182 -10.07 -4.12 -5.91
C ASP A 182 -9.95 -4.59 -4.45
N VAL A 183 -10.43 -3.75 -3.53
CA VAL A 183 -10.40 -3.98 -2.08
C VAL A 183 -11.84 -3.93 -1.58
N LYS A 184 -12.49 -5.11 -1.50
CA LYS A 184 -13.90 -5.22 -1.12
C LYS A 184 -14.84 -4.35 -2.00
N GLY A 185 -14.60 -4.33 -3.30
CA GLY A 185 -15.33 -3.52 -4.27
C GLY A 185 -14.88 -2.06 -4.36
N VAL A 186 -13.87 -1.64 -3.57
CA VAL A 186 -13.29 -0.30 -3.63
C VAL A 186 -12.01 -0.34 -4.46
N LYS A 187 -11.93 0.49 -5.51
CA LYS A 187 -10.71 0.57 -6.32
C LYS A 187 -9.65 1.45 -5.64
N VAL A 188 -8.56 0.84 -5.19
CA VAL A 188 -7.45 1.54 -4.52
C VAL A 188 -6.23 1.56 -5.45
N ALA A 189 -5.72 2.75 -5.77
CA ALA A 189 -4.49 2.91 -6.54
C ALA A 189 -3.28 3.08 -5.63
N HIS A 190 -2.16 2.49 -6.02
CA HIS A 190 -0.88 2.61 -5.32
C HIS A 190 0.19 3.17 -6.25
N PHE A 191 0.87 4.22 -5.80
CA PHE A 191 2.06 4.77 -6.45
C PHE A 191 3.23 4.84 -5.47
N ALA A 192 4.46 4.76 -5.99
CA ALA A 192 5.66 4.90 -5.17
C ALA A 192 6.74 5.74 -5.87
N TYR A 193 7.47 6.54 -5.09
CA TYR A 193 8.54 7.42 -5.55
C TYR A 193 9.67 7.48 -4.52
N THR A 194 10.89 7.73 -4.99
CA THR A 194 12.08 7.93 -4.16
C THR A 194 12.74 9.27 -4.47
N TYR A 195 13.52 9.80 -3.54
CA TYR A 195 14.32 11.02 -3.73
C TYR A 195 15.48 10.85 -4.72
N GLY A 196 15.96 9.62 -4.94
CA GLY A 196 17.08 9.32 -5.81
C GLY A 196 17.51 7.86 -5.72
N THR A 197 18.72 7.56 -6.19
CA THR A 197 19.29 6.20 -6.36
C THR A 197 20.75 6.08 -5.88
N ASN A 198 21.10 6.75 -4.77
CA ASN A 198 22.47 6.78 -4.20
C ASN A 198 23.56 7.18 -5.21
N GLY A 199 23.22 8.06 -6.17
CA GLY A 199 24.15 8.51 -7.21
C GLY A 199 24.37 7.52 -8.36
N ILE A 200 23.75 6.33 -8.32
CA ILE A 200 23.77 5.39 -9.44
C ILE A 200 22.89 5.96 -10.56
N PRO A 201 23.44 6.27 -11.75
CA PRO A 201 22.64 6.82 -12.83
C PRO A 201 21.73 5.74 -13.43
N LYS A 202 20.49 6.11 -13.75
CA LYS A 202 19.63 5.25 -14.58
C LYS A 202 20.26 5.07 -15.97
N PRO A 203 20.08 3.91 -16.63
CA PRO A 203 20.47 3.75 -18.02
C PRO A 203 19.79 4.81 -18.90
N SER A 204 20.54 5.45 -19.80
CA SER A 204 20.04 6.55 -20.65
C SER A 204 18.81 6.17 -21.47
N GLY A 205 18.75 4.91 -21.93
CA GLY A 205 17.62 4.34 -22.67
C GLY A 205 16.44 3.89 -21.80
N ALA A 206 16.50 4.01 -20.48
CA ALA A 206 15.46 3.54 -19.56
C ALA A 206 15.16 4.53 -18.41
N PRO A 207 14.79 5.79 -18.70
CA PRO A 207 14.47 6.78 -17.66
C PRO A 207 13.26 6.40 -16.79
N TRP A 208 12.44 5.46 -17.25
CA TRP A 208 11.27 4.90 -16.54
C TRP A 208 11.62 3.83 -15.51
N LEU A 209 12.88 3.40 -15.41
CA LEU A 209 13.29 2.26 -14.60
C LEU A 209 12.90 2.40 -13.12
N VAL A 210 13.02 3.63 -12.60
CA VAL A 210 12.66 4.01 -11.23
C VAL A 210 12.01 5.39 -11.25
N ASN A 211 10.95 5.55 -10.44
CA ASN A 211 10.34 6.83 -10.10
C ASN A 211 11.20 7.59 -9.08
N ASP A 212 12.39 8.01 -9.51
CA ASP A 212 13.49 8.54 -8.68
C ASP A 212 13.46 10.05 -8.44
N THR A 213 12.30 10.69 -8.60
CA THR A 213 12.15 12.11 -8.26
C THR A 213 10.85 12.38 -7.53
N LEU A 214 10.93 13.10 -6.42
CA LEU A 214 9.79 13.52 -5.61
C LEU A 214 9.13 14.80 -6.15
N LYS A 215 8.86 14.85 -7.46
CA LYS A 215 8.28 16.03 -8.12
C LYS A 215 6.77 16.08 -7.88
N PRO A 216 6.22 17.08 -7.15
CA PRO A 216 4.79 17.11 -6.83
C PRO A 216 3.89 17.08 -8.07
N ALA A 217 4.26 17.79 -9.14
CA ALA A 217 3.47 17.85 -10.37
C ALA A 217 3.33 16.47 -11.03
N ARG A 218 4.38 15.63 -11.00
CA ARG A 218 4.33 14.27 -11.55
C ARG A 218 3.43 13.38 -10.71
N ILE A 219 3.61 13.39 -9.39
CA ILE A 219 2.83 12.57 -8.44
C ILE A 219 1.33 12.93 -8.55
N LEU A 220 1.01 14.22 -8.62
CA LEU A 220 -0.36 14.69 -8.77
C LEU A 220 -0.97 14.31 -10.13
N ALA A 221 -0.20 14.37 -11.22
CA ALA A 221 -0.67 13.92 -12.53
C ALA A 221 -0.93 12.40 -12.55
N ASP A 222 -0.07 11.61 -11.91
CA ASP A 222 -0.26 10.16 -11.76
C ASP A 222 -1.53 9.84 -10.93
N ALA A 223 -1.73 10.55 -9.81
CA ALA A 223 -2.94 10.44 -9.00
C ALA A 223 -4.22 10.80 -9.79
N ALA A 224 -4.22 11.92 -10.52
CA ALA A 224 -5.34 12.33 -11.36
C ALA A 224 -5.68 11.26 -12.41
N ARG A 225 -4.68 10.65 -13.06
CA ARG A 225 -4.94 9.51 -13.99
C ARG A 225 -5.59 8.33 -13.29
N ALA A 226 -5.19 8.01 -12.06
CA ALA A 226 -5.83 6.95 -11.30
C ALA A 226 -7.29 7.27 -11.00
N LYS A 227 -7.61 8.50 -10.61
CA LYS A 227 -9.00 8.94 -10.41
C LYS A 227 -9.80 8.81 -11.71
N SER A 228 -9.25 9.22 -12.86
CA SER A 228 -9.89 9.03 -14.17
C SER A 228 -10.07 7.55 -14.56
N ALA A 229 -9.19 6.66 -14.10
CA ALA A 229 -9.32 5.21 -14.27
C ALA A 229 -10.30 4.57 -13.25
N GLY A 230 -10.94 5.37 -12.42
CA GLY A 230 -11.95 4.94 -11.46
C GLY A 230 -11.41 4.60 -10.07
N ALA A 231 -10.18 5.01 -9.72
CA ALA A 231 -9.69 4.86 -8.36
C ALA A 231 -10.51 5.72 -7.38
N GLU A 232 -10.97 5.10 -6.31
CA GLU A 232 -11.71 5.75 -5.25
C GLU A 232 -10.80 6.27 -4.14
N VAL A 233 -9.73 5.52 -3.86
CA VAL A 233 -8.69 5.88 -2.90
C VAL A 233 -7.32 5.79 -3.57
N VAL A 234 -6.45 6.77 -3.34
CA VAL A 234 -5.07 6.76 -3.83
C VAL A 234 -4.08 6.81 -2.67
N VAL A 235 -3.22 5.80 -2.61
CA VAL A 235 -2.13 5.66 -1.63
C VAL A 235 -0.81 5.95 -2.33
N VAL A 236 0.02 6.80 -1.74
CA VAL A 236 1.34 7.15 -2.26
C VAL A 236 2.42 6.79 -1.26
N SER A 237 3.32 5.87 -1.62
CA SER A 237 4.53 5.57 -0.86
C SER A 237 5.67 6.50 -1.26
N LEU A 238 6.33 7.13 -0.28
CA LEU A 238 7.44 8.06 -0.51
C LEU A 238 8.67 7.61 0.28
N HIS A 239 9.73 7.30 -0.45
CA HIS A 239 11.04 6.99 0.11
C HIS A 239 11.87 8.29 0.16
N TRP A 240 11.96 8.90 1.34
CA TRP A 240 12.30 10.32 1.49
C TRP A 240 12.79 10.69 2.90
N GLY A 241 13.29 11.92 3.07
CA GLY A 241 13.71 12.43 4.36
C GLY A 241 15.19 12.24 4.61
N GLU A 242 15.59 12.28 5.88
CA GLU A 242 16.97 12.11 6.31
C GLU A 242 17.04 10.90 7.24
N GLU A 243 17.96 9.99 6.94
CA GLU A 243 18.14 8.75 7.70
C GLU A 243 18.33 9.02 9.20
N TYR A 244 17.72 8.15 10.00
CA TYR A 244 17.85 8.09 11.45
C TYR A 244 17.30 9.30 12.22
N ARG A 245 16.49 10.16 11.58
CA ARG A 245 15.82 11.29 12.23
C ARG A 245 14.34 11.02 12.49
N HIS A 246 13.93 11.00 13.75
CA HIS A 246 12.51 10.86 14.13
C HIS A 246 11.65 12.09 13.76
N GLY A 247 12.25 13.27 13.60
CA GLY A 247 11.54 14.48 13.17
C GLY A 247 11.51 14.58 11.64
N PRO A 248 10.33 14.77 11.00
CA PRO A 248 10.27 14.92 9.57
C PRO A 248 10.91 16.23 9.13
N THR A 249 11.65 16.20 8.02
CA THR A 249 12.33 17.38 7.48
C THR A 249 11.31 18.41 6.97
N GLY A 250 11.76 19.68 6.84
CA GLY A 250 10.93 20.72 6.25
C GLY A 250 10.46 20.39 4.83
N GLU A 251 11.27 19.65 4.07
CA GLU A 251 10.94 19.17 2.72
C GLU A 251 9.86 18.10 2.74
N GLN A 252 9.99 17.07 3.58
CA GLN A 252 8.95 16.06 3.77
C GLN A 252 7.61 16.74 4.09
N ARG A 253 7.60 17.68 5.05
CA ARG A 253 6.37 18.38 5.45
C ARG A 253 5.77 19.25 4.35
N ARG A 254 6.60 19.95 3.57
CA ARG A 254 6.12 20.77 2.44
C ARG A 254 5.51 19.90 1.34
N LEU A 255 6.17 18.79 0.99
CA LEU A 255 5.68 17.86 -0.03
C LEU A 255 4.40 17.15 0.43
N ALA A 256 4.36 16.63 1.67
CA ALA A 256 3.16 16.04 2.27
C ALA A 256 1.96 17.00 2.19
N ARG A 257 2.17 18.27 2.60
CA ARG A 257 1.15 19.30 2.48
C ARG A 257 0.71 19.49 1.04
N ARG A 258 1.63 19.65 0.10
CA ARG A 258 1.28 19.88 -1.30
C ARG A 258 0.44 18.73 -1.89
N LEU A 259 0.79 17.49 -1.58
CA LEU A 259 0.11 16.31 -2.10
C LEU A 259 -1.27 16.09 -1.44
N LEU A 260 -1.37 16.19 -0.11
CA LEU A 260 -2.63 15.95 0.62
C LEU A 260 -3.66 17.10 0.51
N HIS A 261 -3.26 18.27 0.02
CA HIS A 261 -4.22 19.31 -0.37
C HIS A 261 -4.94 18.98 -1.69
N SER A 262 -4.40 18.09 -2.53
CA SER A 262 -5.12 17.60 -3.70
C SER A 262 -6.26 16.68 -3.26
N ASP A 263 -7.38 16.72 -3.97
CA ASP A 263 -8.47 15.76 -3.78
C ASP A 263 -8.11 14.35 -4.28
N ASP A 264 -7.08 14.22 -5.11
CA ASP A 264 -6.73 12.97 -5.79
C ASP A 264 -5.86 12.00 -4.97
N ILE A 265 -5.28 12.43 -3.85
CA ILE A 265 -4.41 11.60 -2.98
C ILE A 265 -5.04 11.51 -1.60
N ASP A 266 -5.15 10.31 -1.02
CA ASP A 266 -5.88 10.09 0.25
C ASP A 266 -4.98 9.69 1.42
N LEU A 267 -3.82 9.11 1.13
CA LEU A 267 -2.88 8.60 2.13
C LEU A 267 -1.44 8.66 1.61
N ILE A 268 -0.52 9.08 2.48
CA ILE A 268 0.92 8.95 2.26
C ILE A 268 1.52 7.97 3.27
N LEU A 269 2.29 7.02 2.76
CA LEU A 269 3.13 6.11 3.54
C LEU A 269 4.59 6.46 3.29
N GLY A 270 5.36 6.72 4.34
CA GLY A 270 6.76 7.12 4.25
C GLY A 270 7.72 6.05 4.76
N ASP A 271 8.82 5.92 4.05
CA ASP A 271 9.93 4.96 4.31
C ASP A 271 11.28 5.71 4.20
N HIS A 272 12.42 5.01 4.04
CA HIS A 272 13.81 5.53 3.94
C HIS A 272 14.49 5.86 5.25
N VAL A 273 13.82 6.57 6.16
CA VAL A 273 14.53 7.15 7.32
C VAL A 273 14.96 6.11 8.36
N HIS A 274 14.61 4.83 8.18
CA HIS A 274 14.99 3.68 9.02
C HIS A 274 14.63 3.78 10.51
N VAL A 275 13.85 4.79 10.89
CA VAL A 275 13.28 4.97 12.23
C VAL A 275 11.82 5.40 12.11
N VAL A 276 11.05 5.21 13.17
CA VAL A 276 9.66 5.70 13.19
C VAL A 276 9.64 7.23 13.13
N GLN A 277 8.74 7.81 12.36
CA GLN A 277 8.44 9.25 12.35
C GLN A 277 6.95 9.48 12.68
N PRO A 278 6.56 10.71 13.09
CA PRO A 278 5.18 11.03 13.46
C PRO A 278 4.17 10.80 12.35
N PHE A 279 2.91 10.72 12.78
CA PHE A 279 1.76 10.80 11.89
C PHE A 279 1.21 12.23 11.93
N GLU A 280 0.79 12.76 10.79
CA GLU A 280 0.20 14.09 10.70
C GLU A 280 -1.10 14.01 9.89
N ARG A 281 -2.14 14.69 10.38
CA ARG A 281 -3.38 14.89 9.61
C ARG A 281 -3.30 16.22 8.88
N ILE A 282 -3.34 16.19 7.55
CA ILE A 282 -3.29 17.37 6.69
C ILE A 282 -4.54 17.34 5.80
N ASN A 283 -5.31 18.44 5.79
CA ASN A 283 -6.52 18.55 4.97
C ASN A 283 -7.50 17.36 5.16
N GLY A 284 -7.61 16.86 6.40
CA GLY A 284 -8.48 15.71 6.73
C GLY A 284 -7.95 14.33 6.27
N LYS A 285 -6.74 14.27 5.70
CA LYS A 285 -6.05 13.08 5.20
C LYS A 285 -4.77 12.82 6.00
N TRP A 286 -4.17 11.65 5.87
CA TRP A 286 -3.04 11.26 6.74
C TRP A 286 -1.74 11.02 5.99
N VAL A 287 -0.64 11.34 6.66
CA VAL A 287 0.71 10.90 6.33
C VAL A 287 1.31 10.18 7.54
N ALA A 288 1.88 8.99 7.32
CA ALA A 288 2.89 8.41 8.21
C ALA A 288 4.25 8.77 7.60
N TYR A 289 5.05 9.64 8.24
CA TYR A 289 6.25 10.19 7.60
C TYR A 289 7.37 9.17 7.39
N GLY A 290 7.44 8.16 8.25
CA GLY A 290 8.48 7.13 8.31
C GLY A 290 7.98 5.99 9.19
N MET A 291 7.94 4.76 8.67
CA MET A 291 7.42 3.60 9.40
C MET A 291 8.53 2.80 10.12
N GLY A 292 9.78 3.25 10.02
CA GLY A 292 10.96 2.52 10.50
C GLY A 292 11.29 1.32 9.63
N ASN A 293 12.12 0.42 10.14
CA ASN A 293 12.42 -0.82 9.41
C ASN A 293 11.36 -1.87 9.70
N GLN A 294 10.84 -2.52 8.66
CA GLN A 294 10.11 -3.76 8.87
C GLN A 294 11.09 -4.90 9.20
N VAL A 295 12.23 -4.93 8.54
CA VAL A 295 13.39 -5.71 8.98
C VAL A 295 14.66 -5.10 8.39
N ALA A 296 15.57 -4.70 9.28
CA ALA A 296 16.91 -4.26 8.93
C ALA A 296 17.85 -4.54 10.11
N ASN A 297 19.15 -4.50 9.85
CA ASN A 297 20.15 -4.55 10.90
C ASN A 297 21.39 -3.72 10.52
N PRO A 298 21.22 -2.39 10.33
CA PRO A 298 22.35 -1.50 10.10
C PRO A 298 23.23 -1.45 11.35
N SER A 299 24.53 -1.19 11.16
CA SER A 299 25.47 -0.95 12.26
C SER A 299 25.28 0.43 12.89
N ALA A 300 24.65 1.37 12.17
CA ALA A 300 24.32 2.69 12.65
C ALA A 300 23.00 2.71 13.43
N ASN A 301 22.98 3.44 14.55
CA ASN A 301 21.79 3.68 15.39
C ASN A 301 20.98 2.41 15.71
N ILE A 302 21.67 1.36 16.17
CA ILE A 302 21.14 0.00 16.37
C ILE A 302 19.85 0.00 17.22
N GLY A 303 19.78 0.84 18.25
CA GLY A 303 18.59 0.93 19.11
C GLY A 303 17.34 1.34 18.34
N ALA A 304 17.37 2.53 17.72
CA ALA A 304 16.19 3.08 17.03
C ALA A 304 15.86 2.34 15.72
N THR A 305 16.85 1.73 15.06
CA THR A 305 16.66 1.05 13.77
C THR A 305 16.07 -0.35 13.89
N HIS A 306 16.05 -0.93 15.09
CA HIS A 306 15.31 -2.14 15.41
C HIS A 306 13.85 -1.88 15.76
N GLU A 307 13.47 -0.62 15.97
CA GLU A 307 12.09 -0.20 16.19
C GLU A 307 11.42 0.16 14.86
N GLY A 308 10.17 -0.26 14.72
CA GLY A 308 9.34 0.04 13.57
C GLY A 308 7.87 0.00 13.94
N LEU A 309 7.00 0.13 12.94
CA LEU A 309 5.58 -0.10 13.13
C LEU A 309 4.89 -0.64 11.88
N VAL A 310 3.75 -1.29 12.10
CA VAL A 310 2.73 -1.46 11.07
C VAL A 310 1.74 -0.29 11.20
N ALA A 311 1.71 0.58 10.20
CA ALA A 311 0.75 1.67 10.12
C ALA A 311 -0.58 1.13 9.61
N ARG A 312 -1.68 1.40 10.32
CA ARG A 312 -3.01 0.87 9.97
C ARG A 312 -4.03 2.00 9.85
N PHE A 313 -4.75 2.02 8.74
CA PHE A 313 -5.75 3.03 8.41
C PHE A 313 -7.10 2.36 8.13
N THR A 314 -8.11 2.65 8.96
CA THR A 314 -9.48 2.23 8.69
C THR A 314 -10.15 3.31 7.85
N PHE A 315 -10.46 3.01 6.61
CA PHE A 315 -11.22 3.89 5.73
C PHE A 315 -12.72 3.66 5.92
N SER A 316 -13.48 4.75 6.04
CA SER A 316 -14.95 4.74 5.99
C SER A 316 -15.47 5.87 5.12
N ARG A 317 -16.62 5.70 4.47
CA ARG A 317 -17.29 6.80 3.75
C ARG A 317 -17.94 7.77 4.74
N ASP A 318 -17.76 9.07 4.51
CA ASP A 318 -18.53 10.11 5.19
C ASP A 318 -19.94 10.26 4.57
N VAL A 319 -20.79 11.08 5.18
CA VAL A 319 -22.16 11.35 4.69
C VAL A 319 -22.21 11.97 3.28
N ARG A 320 -21.08 12.45 2.76
CA ARG A 320 -20.93 12.99 1.40
C ARG A 320 -20.28 11.97 0.45
N GLY A 321 -20.15 10.71 0.87
CA GLY A 321 -19.59 9.61 0.09
C GLY A 321 -18.06 9.61 -0.02
N ARG A 322 -17.35 10.51 0.68
CA ARG A 322 -15.89 10.60 0.60
C ARG A 322 -15.21 9.68 1.60
N TRP A 323 -14.11 9.09 1.19
CA TRP A 323 -13.29 8.26 2.07
C TRP A 323 -12.54 9.10 3.12
N ARG A 324 -12.57 8.62 4.36
CA ARG A 324 -11.82 9.18 5.50
C ARG A 324 -11.14 8.06 6.24
N ALA A 325 -9.87 8.26 6.56
CA ALA A 325 -9.07 7.30 7.30
C ALA A 325 -9.00 7.65 8.79
N ARG A 326 -9.15 6.61 9.64
CA ARG A 326 -8.83 6.66 11.06
C ARG A 326 -7.56 5.84 11.32
N PRO A 327 -6.47 6.44 11.81
CA PRO A 327 -5.20 5.73 11.97
C PRO A 327 -5.13 4.97 13.29
N SER A 328 -4.29 3.95 13.31
CA SER A 328 -3.77 3.24 14.47
C SER A 328 -2.42 2.62 14.07
N PHE A 329 -1.62 2.14 15.02
CA PHE A 329 -0.36 1.45 14.68
C PHE A 329 -0.09 0.25 15.58
N VAL A 330 0.67 -0.72 15.08
CA VAL A 330 1.24 -1.82 15.88
C VAL A 330 2.75 -1.58 15.97
N PRO A 331 3.31 -1.25 17.14
CA PRO A 331 4.76 -1.19 17.29
C PRO A 331 5.40 -2.54 16.98
N THR A 332 6.56 -2.50 16.32
CA THR A 332 7.36 -3.69 16.04
C THR A 332 8.78 -3.50 16.56
N PHE A 333 9.39 -4.60 16.98
CA PHE A 333 10.77 -4.62 17.43
C PHE A 333 11.50 -5.83 16.84
N VAL A 334 12.62 -5.59 16.15
CA VAL A 334 13.54 -6.63 15.72
C VAL A 334 14.42 -6.98 16.91
N ARG A 335 14.16 -8.13 17.55
CA ARG A 335 15.01 -8.58 18.65
C ARG A 335 16.38 -9.00 18.08
N PRO A 336 17.49 -8.38 18.53
CA PRO A 336 18.81 -8.84 18.15
C PRO A 336 19.08 -10.23 18.73
N GLY A 337 19.84 -11.06 18.00
CA GLY A 337 20.16 -12.43 18.41
C GLY A 337 20.83 -13.22 17.30
N PRO A 338 21.22 -14.45 17.59
CA PRO A 338 20.52 -15.57 16.98
C PRO A 338 19.61 -16.27 18.02
N PRO A 339 18.35 -16.63 17.65
CA PRO A 339 17.71 -16.26 16.40
C PRO A 339 17.28 -14.78 16.36
N ILE A 340 17.54 -14.07 15.25
CA ILE A 340 16.94 -12.76 14.98
C ILE A 340 15.44 -12.97 14.72
N ARG A 341 14.59 -12.25 15.44
CA ARG A 341 13.13 -12.37 15.31
C ARG A 341 12.47 -11.01 15.43
N LEU A 342 11.55 -10.73 14.52
CA LEU A 342 10.65 -9.61 14.70
C LEU A 342 9.54 -9.95 15.69
N ARG A 343 9.20 -8.97 16.53
CA ARG A 343 8.10 -8.99 17.48
C ARG A 343 7.09 -7.91 17.13
N THR A 344 5.81 -8.26 17.15
CA THR A 344 4.71 -7.28 17.22
C THR A 344 4.39 -7.03 18.68
N LEU A 345 4.31 -5.77 19.08
CA LEU A 345 4.12 -5.39 20.48
C LEU A 345 2.68 -4.90 20.69
N THR A 346 2.06 -5.38 21.76
CA THR A 346 0.77 -4.87 22.27
C THR A 346 0.99 -3.71 23.23
N ALA A 347 -0.09 -3.03 23.64
CA ALA A 347 -0.02 -1.95 24.63
C ALA A 347 0.53 -2.41 26.01
N ASN A 348 0.44 -3.71 26.31
CA ASN A 348 0.91 -4.34 27.56
C ASN A 348 2.08 -5.32 27.32
N SER A 349 2.94 -5.02 26.36
CA SER A 349 4.07 -5.90 26.00
C SER A 349 5.19 -5.84 27.05
N SER A 350 5.98 -6.91 27.17
CA SER A 350 7.17 -6.93 28.05
C SER A 350 8.26 -5.95 27.61
N ALA A 351 8.19 -5.43 26.38
CA ALA A 351 9.07 -4.38 25.86
C ALA A 351 8.39 -3.00 25.93
N GLN A 352 7.85 -2.64 27.10
CA GLN A 352 7.05 -1.42 27.29
C GLN A 352 7.80 -0.14 26.88
N GLY A 353 9.13 -0.07 27.10
CA GLY A 353 9.95 1.08 26.67
C GLY A 353 9.83 1.36 25.17
N VAL A 354 9.95 0.34 24.32
CA VAL A 354 9.79 0.47 22.86
C VAL A 354 8.38 0.94 22.48
N VAL A 355 7.37 0.43 23.19
CA VAL A 355 5.98 0.82 22.98
C VAL A 355 5.77 2.31 23.30
N ASP A 356 6.30 2.75 24.44
CA ASP A 356 6.18 4.13 24.91
C ASP A 356 6.98 5.11 24.03
N ASP A 357 8.17 4.71 23.58
CA ASP A 357 9.01 5.46 22.66
C ASP A 357 8.34 5.62 21.29
N THR A 358 7.86 4.52 20.70
CA THR A 358 7.11 4.56 19.44
C THR A 358 5.88 5.45 19.58
N LYS A 359 5.12 5.32 20.68
CA LYS A 359 3.93 6.14 20.94
C LYS A 359 4.27 7.61 21.06
N ARG A 360 5.35 7.97 21.76
CA ARG A 360 5.82 9.35 21.87
C ARG A 360 6.16 9.93 20.51
N VAL A 361 6.91 9.19 19.68
CA VAL A 361 7.34 9.65 18.36
C VAL A 361 6.14 9.81 17.42
N VAL A 362 5.27 8.79 17.32
CA VAL A 362 4.07 8.82 16.45
C VAL A 362 3.20 10.06 16.73
N ARG A 363 3.10 10.46 18.01
CA ARG A 363 2.26 11.56 18.50
C ARG A 363 2.99 12.90 18.62
N SER A 364 4.26 12.98 18.23
CA SER A 364 5.11 14.16 18.46
C SER A 364 4.64 15.43 17.73
N LEU A 365 3.77 15.31 16.72
CA LEU A 365 3.10 16.44 16.05
C LEU A 365 1.71 16.79 16.62
N GLY A 366 1.34 16.21 17.77
CA GLY A 366 0.10 16.55 18.49
C GLY A 366 -1.15 15.79 18.04
N TYR A 367 -1.02 14.76 17.20
CA TYR A 367 -2.16 13.94 16.75
C TYR A 367 -2.31 12.68 17.61
N ASP A 368 -3.51 12.46 18.15
CA ASP A 368 -3.81 11.24 18.88
C ASP A 368 -4.03 10.06 17.92
N VAL A 369 -2.93 9.33 17.68
CA VAL A 369 -2.95 8.04 16.99
C VAL A 369 -2.82 6.93 18.04
N PRO A 370 -3.83 6.06 18.20
CA PRO A 370 -3.79 4.97 19.17
C PRO A 370 -2.96 3.78 18.68
N ILE A 371 -2.44 3.00 19.63
CA ILE A 371 -1.97 1.64 19.34
C ILE A 371 -3.18 0.80 18.92
N ALA A 372 -3.03 -0.04 17.92
CA ALA A 372 -4.10 -0.93 17.46
C ALA A 372 -4.48 -1.93 18.57
N PRO A 373 -5.75 -2.37 18.66
CA PRO A 373 -6.17 -3.26 19.73
C PRO A 373 -5.52 -4.64 19.62
N ASP A 374 -5.45 -5.36 20.75
CA ASP A 374 -4.72 -6.62 20.87
C ASP A 374 -5.26 -7.73 19.96
N ASP A 375 -6.54 -7.68 19.57
CA ASP A 375 -7.19 -8.64 18.65
C ASP A 375 -6.63 -8.55 17.20
N VAL A 376 -6.11 -7.39 16.81
CA VAL A 376 -5.37 -7.21 15.56
C VAL A 376 -4.03 -7.94 15.60
N ILE A 377 -3.40 -8.01 16.78
CA ILE A 377 -2.05 -8.57 16.98
C ILE A 377 -2.11 -10.07 17.28
N ARG A 378 -3.10 -10.48 18.06
CA ARG A 378 -3.38 -11.87 18.44
C ARG A 378 -4.79 -12.19 17.95
N PRO A 379 -4.94 -12.93 16.85
CA PRO A 379 -6.28 -13.33 16.43
C PRO A 379 -6.88 -14.16 17.58
N PRO A 380 -8.19 -14.05 17.84
CA PRO A 380 -8.82 -14.83 18.89
C PRO A 380 -8.40 -16.29 18.72
N SER A 381 -7.92 -16.91 19.81
CA SER A 381 -7.67 -18.35 19.81
C SER A 381 -8.94 -19.01 19.28
N ALA A 382 -8.81 -19.89 18.27
CA ALA A 382 -9.91 -20.75 17.91
C ALA A 382 -10.37 -21.41 19.22
N GLY A 383 -11.56 -21.03 19.71
CA GLY A 383 -12.07 -21.54 20.96
C GLY A 383 -12.11 -23.08 20.92
N PRO A 384 -12.15 -23.76 22.07
CA PRO A 384 -12.09 -25.23 22.15
C PRO A 384 -13.28 -26.00 21.51
N GLN A 385 -14.02 -25.42 20.56
CA GLN A 385 -15.16 -26.06 19.89
C GLN A 385 -14.83 -26.78 18.57
N ALA A 386 -13.57 -26.80 18.12
CA ALA A 386 -13.18 -27.54 16.90
C ALA A 386 -12.60 -28.95 17.15
N LEU A 387 -12.72 -29.49 18.36
CA LEU A 387 -12.33 -30.86 18.71
C LEU A 387 -13.44 -31.61 19.45
N ARG A 388 -14.67 -31.55 18.94
CA ARG A 388 -15.74 -32.48 19.29
C ARG A 388 -16.59 -32.71 18.05
N ASN A 389 -16.24 -33.73 17.28
CA ASN A 389 -17.14 -34.58 16.49
C ASN A 389 -16.30 -35.69 15.86
N GLY A 390 -16.37 -36.87 16.47
CA GLY A 390 -15.62 -38.06 16.12
C GLY A 390 -15.60 -39.03 17.31
N GLU A 391 -16.80 -39.44 17.74
CA GLU A 391 -17.05 -40.43 18.80
C GLU A 391 -16.79 -41.88 18.29
N PRO A 392 -16.98 -42.95 19.09
CA PRO A 392 -15.94 -43.65 19.82
C PRO A 392 -15.69 -45.11 19.36
N SER A 393 -14.61 -45.68 19.90
CA SER A 393 -14.18 -47.09 19.83
C SER A 393 -15.29 -48.13 20.01
N GLN A 394 -15.31 -49.15 19.15
CA GLN A 394 -15.47 -50.57 19.51
C GLN A 394 -14.94 -51.45 18.36
N VAL A 395 -13.94 -52.30 18.61
CA VAL A 395 -13.95 -53.75 18.32
C VAL A 395 -12.90 -54.41 19.20
N THR A 396 -13.43 -55.16 20.17
CA THR A 396 -12.95 -56.35 20.86
C THR A 396 -11.61 -56.99 20.50
N SER A 397 -10.85 -57.28 21.56
CA SER A 397 -9.85 -58.34 21.63
C SER A 397 -10.49 -59.72 21.46
N LEU A 398 -9.77 -60.62 20.77
CA LEU A 398 -9.86 -62.08 20.97
C LEU A 398 -8.49 -62.68 20.63
N SER A 399 -7.91 -63.38 21.60
CA SER A 399 -6.74 -64.25 21.45
C SER A 399 -7.17 -65.72 21.35
N LYS A 400 -6.21 -66.57 20.92
CA LYS A 400 -6.24 -68.05 20.73
C LYS A 400 -6.77 -68.44 19.34
N ARG A 401 -5.99 -69.07 18.46
CA ARG A 401 -5.08 -70.23 18.60
C ARG A 401 -3.86 -70.12 17.72
#